data_AF-A0A504JB52-F1
#
_entry.id   AF-A0A504JB52-F1
#
_cell.length_a   1.000
_cell.length_b   1.000
_cell.length_c   1.000
_cell.angle_alpha   90.00
_cell.angle_beta   90.00
_cell.angle_gamma   90.00
#
_symmetry.space_group_name_H-M   'P 1'
#
loop_
_entity.id
_entity.type
_entity.pdbx_description
1 polymer ?
#
loop_
_entity_poly.entity_id
_entity_poly.type
_entity_poly.pdbx_seq_one_letter_code
_entity_poly.pdbx_strand_id
1 'polypeptide(L)'
;MKVILKSFMILFTVLICMNCSSSDDSGEMPDDSGNTDNPDNPTNPIPNKTTTFDGDIKVLVDQHCIQCHTEPRTQGATFPMRNYQEIVNAYRNSNRDIFGRVETTGRNVMPPAGRLSQDDVDLFLDWRADGLLEN
;
A
#
# COMPACT_ATOMS: atom_id res chain seq x y z
N MET A 1 64.68 7.79 -1.86
CA MET A 1 65.01 8.67 -3.01
C MET A 1 63.70 9.24 -3.52
N LYS A 2 63.60 10.57 -3.56
CA LYS A 2 62.45 11.36 -4.04
C LYS A 2 62.40 11.33 -5.57
N VAL A 3 61.21 11.23 -6.15
CA VAL A 3 60.74 12.19 -7.15
C VAL A 3 59.22 12.33 -7.04
N ILE A 4 58.83 13.57 -6.81
CA ILE A 4 57.47 14.12 -6.77
C ILE A 4 57.19 14.69 -8.17
N LEU A 5 55.93 15.10 -8.42
CA LEU A 5 55.53 16.23 -9.30
C LEU A 5 55.11 15.75 -10.72
N LYS A 6 53.90 16.02 -11.25
CA LYS A 6 53.01 17.18 -11.12
C LYS A 6 51.60 16.84 -11.69
N SER A 7 50.56 17.43 -11.10
CA SER A 7 49.20 17.52 -11.61
C SER A 7 49.13 17.98 -13.08
N PHE A 8 48.21 17.41 -13.86
CA PHE A 8 47.55 18.14 -14.93
C PHE A 8 46.06 18.23 -14.62
N MET A 9 45.72 19.40 -14.09
CA MET A 9 44.40 19.96 -13.97
C MET A 9 43.88 20.27 -15.39
N ILE A 10 42.83 19.58 -15.85
CA ILE A 10 41.89 20.16 -16.83
C ILE A 10 40.49 19.97 -16.28
N LEU A 11 40.10 21.04 -15.60
CA LEU A 11 38.77 21.50 -15.30
C LEU A 11 37.89 21.45 -16.57
N PHE A 12 36.82 20.66 -16.58
CA PHE A 12 35.68 20.88 -17.46
C PHE A 12 34.47 21.23 -16.60
N THR A 13 34.47 22.48 -16.14
CA THR A 13 33.30 23.15 -15.59
C THR A 13 32.30 23.32 -16.73
N VAL A 14 31.19 22.59 -16.71
CA VAL A 14 29.99 23.00 -17.44
C VAL A 14 28.87 23.11 -16.42
N LEU A 15 28.81 24.32 -15.87
CA LEU A 15 27.73 24.89 -15.12
C LEU A 15 26.56 25.11 -16.09
N ILE A 16 25.55 24.25 -16.08
CA ILE A 16 24.27 24.52 -16.75
C ILE A 16 23.33 25.10 -15.71
N CYS A 17 23.41 26.42 -15.53
CA CYS A 17 22.33 27.21 -14.97
C CYS A 17 21.38 27.59 -16.12
N MET A 18 20.39 26.74 -16.41
CA MET A 18 19.19 27.18 -17.12
C MET A 18 18.11 27.44 -16.08
N ASN A 19 18.05 28.69 -15.63
CA ASN A 19 16.82 29.27 -15.11
C ASN A 19 15.85 29.40 -16.28
N CYS A 20 14.76 28.65 -16.26
CA CYS A 20 13.54 29.06 -16.96
C CYS A 20 12.55 29.52 -15.90
N SER A 21 12.43 30.84 -15.77
CA SER A 21 11.30 31.47 -15.09
C SER A 21 10.26 31.75 -16.17
N SER A 22 9.12 31.08 -16.10
CA SER A 22 7.87 31.57 -16.67
C SER A 22 6.78 31.13 -15.71
N SER A 23 6.43 32.07 -14.82
CA SER A 23 5.09 32.16 -14.27
C SER A 23 4.13 32.26 -15.45
N ASP A 24 3.02 31.53 -15.41
CA ASP A 24 1.67 32.08 -15.47
C ASP A 24 0.62 30.96 -15.60
N ASP A 25 -0.38 31.08 -14.73
CA ASP A 25 -1.77 30.70 -14.89
C ASP A 25 -2.28 29.31 -14.43
N SER A 26 -3.36 29.47 -13.69
CA SER A 26 -4.14 28.59 -12.84
C SER A 26 -4.77 27.38 -13.53
N GLY A 27 -4.52 26.21 -12.96
CA GLY A 27 -5.47 25.11 -12.94
C GLY A 27 -5.67 24.71 -11.48
N GLU A 28 -6.77 25.16 -10.88
CA GLU A 28 -7.29 24.55 -9.65
C GLU A 28 -7.48 23.06 -9.89
N MET A 29 -6.63 22.25 -9.27
CA MET A 29 -6.87 20.86 -8.96
C MET A 29 -6.60 20.75 -7.46
N PRO A 30 -7.53 20.24 -6.64
CA PRO A 30 -7.31 20.14 -5.21
C PRO A 30 -6.17 19.15 -4.99
N ASP A 31 -5.01 19.64 -4.55
CA ASP A 31 -3.93 18.76 -4.11
C ASP A 31 -4.30 18.24 -2.72
N ASP A 32 -4.84 17.04 -2.72
CA ASP A 32 -4.93 16.18 -1.55
C ASP A 32 -3.50 15.89 -1.08
N SER A 33 -2.95 16.82 -0.30
CA SER A 33 -1.68 16.67 0.39
C SER A 33 -1.84 15.61 1.49
N GLY A 34 -1.83 14.34 1.06
CA GLY A 34 -1.64 13.17 1.90
C GLY A 34 -0.31 13.27 2.64
N ASN A 35 -0.37 13.83 3.84
CA ASN A 35 0.71 13.89 4.81
C ASN A 35 1.23 12.48 5.11
N THR A 36 2.34 12.09 4.50
CA THR A 36 3.00 10.79 4.66
C THR A 36 4.32 10.95 5.39
N ASP A 37 4.29 11.44 6.62
CA ASP A 37 5.46 11.44 7.52
C ASP A 37 5.09 10.90 8.91
N ASN A 38 4.64 9.65 8.99
CA ASN A 38 4.69 8.85 10.22
C ASN A 38 5.09 7.40 9.90
N PRO A 39 6.17 6.85 10.47
CA PRO A 39 6.64 5.50 10.11
C PRO A 39 5.78 4.35 10.64
N ASP A 40 4.72 4.61 11.42
CA ASP A 40 4.02 3.58 12.19
C ASP A 40 2.57 3.24 11.76
N ASN A 41 2.01 3.81 10.68
CA ASN A 41 0.70 3.36 10.18
C ASN A 41 0.35 3.94 8.78
N PRO A 42 0.18 3.14 7.71
CA PRO A 42 -0.41 3.67 6.49
C PRO A 42 -1.92 3.56 6.62
N THR A 43 -2.58 4.61 7.07
CA THR A 43 -4.03 4.69 6.89
C THR A 43 -4.29 5.75 5.85
N ASN A 44 -4.83 5.34 4.70
CA ASN A 44 -5.41 6.24 3.74
C ASN A 44 -6.93 6.19 3.92
N PRO A 45 -7.50 6.95 4.88
CA PRO A 45 -8.94 7.02 5.03
C PRO A 45 -9.55 7.63 3.77
N ILE A 46 -10.60 7.00 3.23
CA ILE A 46 -11.32 7.49 2.06
C ILE A 46 -12.24 8.63 2.53
N PRO A 47 -12.07 9.87 2.03
CA PRO A 47 -12.83 11.01 2.54
C PRO A 47 -14.34 10.83 2.41
N ASN A 48 -15.07 11.12 3.48
CA ASN A 48 -16.54 11.04 3.55
C ASN A 48 -17.13 9.64 3.28
N LYS A 49 -16.34 8.59 3.45
CA LYS A 49 -16.79 7.20 3.37
C LYS A 49 -16.66 6.55 4.75
N THR A 50 -17.61 5.69 5.08
CA THR A 50 -17.44 4.69 6.13
C THR A 50 -17.44 3.34 5.44
N THR A 51 -16.35 2.61 5.59
CA THR A 51 -16.18 1.28 5.00
C THR A 51 -16.58 0.23 6.01
N THR A 52 -17.41 -0.72 5.60
CA THR A 52 -17.93 -1.80 6.47
C THR A 52 -17.76 -3.16 5.81
N PHE A 53 -17.77 -4.21 6.61
CA PHE A 53 -17.55 -5.55 6.09
C PHE A 53 -18.65 -5.95 5.12
N ASP A 54 -19.91 -5.83 5.54
CA ASP A 54 -21.05 -6.24 4.73
C ASP A 54 -21.28 -5.31 3.53
N GLY A 55 -20.95 -4.03 3.65
CA GLY A 55 -21.11 -3.04 2.58
C GLY A 55 -20.04 -3.12 1.49
N ASP A 56 -18.79 -3.40 1.86
CA ASP A 56 -17.64 -3.16 1.00
C ASP A 56 -16.67 -4.34 0.92
N ILE A 57 -16.28 -4.91 2.05
CA ILE A 57 -15.17 -5.88 2.10
C ILE A 57 -15.61 -7.29 1.74
N LYS A 58 -16.85 -7.66 2.06
CA LYS A 58 -17.35 -9.01 1.84
C LYS A 58 -17.26 -9.42 0.37
N VAL A 59 -17.62 -8.53 -0.56
CA VAL A 59 -17.53 -8.83 -1.99
C VAL A 59 -16.09 -9.09 -2.42
N LEU A 60 -15.11 -8.33 -1.91
CA LEU A 60 -13.70 -8.53 -2.20
C LEU A 60 -13.17 -9.86 -1.64
N VAL A 61 -13.57 -10.19 -0.41
CA VAL A 61 -13.19 -11.46 0.22
C VAL A 61 -13.77 -12.65 -0.54
N ASP A 62 -15.04 -12.58 -0.92
CA ASP A 62 -15.72 -13.64 -1.67
C ASP A 62 -15.11 -13.84 -3.07
N GLN A 63 -14.67 -12.76 -3.72
CA GLN A 63 -14.06 -12.81 -5.05
C GLN A 63 -12.61 -13.27 -5.03
N HIS A 64 -11.82 -12.83 -4.06
CA HIS A 64 -10.35 -12.95 -4.14
C HIS A 64 -9.75 -13.90 -3.10
N CYS A 65 -10.37 -14.01 -1.91
CA CYS A 65 -9.73 -14.66 -0.76
C CYS A 65 -10.29 -16.07 -0.50
N ILE A 66 -11.61 -16.22 -0.60
CA ILE A 66 -12.30 -17.42 -0.10
C ILE A 66 -11.90 -18.71 -0.84
N GLN A 67 -11.45 -18.63 -2.10
CA GLN A 67 -11.02 -19.80 -2.87
C GLN A 67 -9.90 -20.61 -2.19
N CYS A 68 -9.00 -19.93 -1.47
CA CYS A 68 -7.89 -20.54 -0.73
C CYS A 68 -8.21 -20.61 0.76
N HIS A 69 -8.83 -19.56 1.29
CA HIS A 69 -9.20 -19.40 2.69
C HIS A 69 -10.59 -19.99 3.01
N THR A 70 -10.92 -21.13 2.42
CA THR A 70 -12.15 -21.89 2.69
C THR A 70 -11.97 -22.88 3.86
N GLU A 71 -12.98 -23.69 4.16
CA GLU A 71 -12.88 -24.85 5.04
C GLU A 71 -13.42 -26.08 4.28
N PRO A 72 -12.56 -27.03 3.86
CA PRO A 72 -11.13 -27.16 4.19
C PRO A 72 -10.21 -26.18 3.44
N ARG A 73 -9.19 -25.65 4.12
CA ARG A 73 -8.20 -24.72 3.55
C ARG A 73 -7.43 -25.35 2.39
N THR A 74 -7.11 -24.54 1.38
CA THR A 74 -6.33 -24.97 0.20
C THR A 74 -5.15 -24.04 -0.06
N GLN A 75 -4.25 -24.44 -0.96
CA GLN A 75 -3.10 -23.63 -1.41
C GLN A 75 -2.22 -23.06 -0.27
N GLY A 76 -2.13 -23.78 0.85
CA GLY A 76 -1.31 -23.37 2.00
C GLY A 76 -1.93 -22.32 2.91
N ALA A 77 -3.21 -21.96 2.72
CA ALA A 77 -3.93 -21.09 3.65
C ALA A 77 -3.96 -21.72 5.06
N THR A 78 -3.64 -20.93 6.09
CA THR A 78 -3.52 -21.43 7.48
C THR A 78 -4.74 -21.10 8.35
N PHE A 79 -5.78 -20.50 7.77
CA PHE A 79 -7.02 -20.09 8.43
C PHE A 79 -8.13 -19.83 7.41
N PRO A 80 -9.40 -20.00 7.80
CA PRO A 80 -10.54 -19.67 6.96
C PRO A 80 -10.87 -18.16 7.02
N MET A 81 -11.54 -17.65 6.00
CA MET A 81 -12.04 -16.26 5.87
C MET A 81 -13.49 -16.26 5.36
N ARG A 82 -14.36 -17.10 5.93
CA ARG A 82 -15.72 -17.33 5.40
C ARG A 82 -16.75 -16.34 5.91
N ASN A 83 -16.42 -15.62 6.99
CA ASN A 83 -17.29 -14.66 7.64
C ASN A 83 -16.46 -13.57 8.34
N TYR A 84 -17.13 -12.49 8.70
CA TYR A 84 -16.54 -11.35 9.41
C TYR A 84 -15.70 -11.77 10.61
N GLN A 85 -16.22 -12.65 11.47
CA GLN A 85 -15.54 -13.05 12.70
C GLN A 85 -14.21 -13.77 12.41
N GLU A 86 -14.18 -14.71 11.47
CA GLU A 86 -12.95 -15.41 11.07
C GLU A 86 -11.90 -14.44 10.53
N ILE A 87 -12.34 -13.49 9.74
CA ILE A 87 -11.51 -12.47 9.10
C ILE A 87 -10.92 -11.51 10.15
N VAL A 88 -11.76 -10.95 11.03
CA VAL A 88 -11.31 -10.07 12.11
C VAL A 88 -10.41 -10.79 13.11
N ASN A 89 -10.70 -12.06 13.43
CA ASN A 89 -9.82 -12.87 14.26
C ASN A 89 -8.46 -13.08 13.59
N ALA A 90 -8.43 -13.26 12.27
CA ALA A 90 -7.19 -13.33 11.52
C ALA A 90 -6.42 -12.01 11.54
N TYR A 91 -7.11 -10.88 11.36
CA TYR A 91 -6.50 -9.54 11.42
C TYR A 91 -5.94 -9.20 12.80
N ARG A 92 -6.62 -9.58 13.88
CA ARG A 92 -6.17 -9.31 15.26
C ARG A 92 -5.10 -10.27 15.77
N ASN A 93 -4.82 -11.34 15.03
CA ASN A 93 -3.79 -12.29 15.40
C ASN A 93 -2.42 -11.73 14.98
N SER A 94 -1.57 -11.39 15.95
CA SER A 94 -0.25 -10.80 15.71
C SER A 94 0.73 -11.71 14.95
N ASN A 95 0.44 -13.01 14.82
CA ASN A 95 1.21 -13.92 13.97
C ASN A 95 0.76 -13.88 12.50
N ARG A 96 -0.25 -13.07 12.15
CA ARG A 96 -0.85 -12.97 10.81
C ARG A 96 -0.85 -11.52 10.35
N ASP A 97 0.09 -11.17 9.49
CA ASP A 97 0.16 -9.83 8.89
C ASP A 97 -0.73 -9.74 7.64
N ILE A 98 -2.06 -9.80 7.80
CA ILE A 98 -2.97 -9.85 6.64
C ILE A 98 -2.90 -8.57 5.82
N PHE A 99 -2.87 -7.40 6.46
CA PHE A 99 -2.78 -6.14 5.73
C PHE A 99 -1.45 -6.01 4.98
N GLY A 100 -0.33 -6.41 5.57
CA GLY A 100 0.92 -6.49 4.83
C GLY A 100 0.90 -7.49 3.68
N ARG A 101 0.12 -8.58 3.75
CA ARG A 101 -0.12 -9.46 2.58
C ARG A 101 -0.96 -8.80 1.50
N VAL A 102 -1.94 -7.99 1.88
CA VAL A 102 -2.81 -7.25 0.95
C VAL A 102 -2.03 -6.10 0.29
N GLU A 103 -1.09 -5.48 0.99
CA GLU A 103 -0.26 -4.37 0.50
C GLU A 103 0.96 -4.83 -0.31
N THR A 104 1.39 -6.09 -0.16
CA THR A 104 2.65 -6.55 -0.77
C THR A 104 2.62 -6.51 -2.30
N THR A 105 3.73 -6.03 -2.89
CA THR A 105 4.02 -6.02 -4.33
C THR A 105 5.12 -7.00 -4.72
N GLY A 106 5.75 -7.64 -3.72
CA GLY A 106 6.94 -8.47 -3.91
C GLY A 106 6.66 -9.96 -3.81
N ARG A 107 7.29 -10.62 -2.85
CA ARG A 107 7.09 -12.06 -2.62
C ARG A 107 5.85 -12.31 -1.76
N ASN A 108 5.23 -13.47 -1.98
CA ASN A 108 4.07 -13.94 -1.24
C ASN A 108 2.85 -13.01 -1.35
N VAL A 109 2.63 -12.47 -2.55
CA VAL A 109 1.40 -11.75 -2.92
C VAL A 109 0.21 -12.66 -2.67
N MET A 110 -0.83 -12.08 -2.08
CA MET A 110 -2.14 -12.71 -1.93
C MET A 110 -3.17 -11.86 -2.69
N PRO A 111 -4.02 -12.47 -3.54
CA PRO A 111 -4.04 -13.90 -3.88
C PRO A 111 -2.83 -14.39 -4.71
N PRO A 112 -2.53 -15.71 -4.74
CA PRO A 112 -1.45 -16.25 -5.57
C PRO A 112 -1.65 -16.05 -7.08
N ALA A 113 -2.89 -15.85 -7.52
CA ALA A 113 -3.25 -15.59 -8.91
C ALA A 113 -2.82 -14.20 -9.40
N GLY A 114 -2.51 -13.28 -8.48
CA GLY A 114 -2.15 -11.92 -8.81
C GLY A 114 -2.49 -10.96 -7.69
N ARG A 115 -1.81 -9.81 -7.67
CA ARG A 115 -2.08 -8.73 -6.71
C ARG A 115 -3.49 -8.17 -6.95
N LEU A 116 -4.15 -7.76 -5.86
CA LEU A 116 -5.37 -6.96 -5.92
C LEU A 116 -5.14 -5.62 -6.65
N SER A 117 -6.22 -5.00 -7.12
CA SER A 117 -6.14 -3.62 -7.63
C SER A 117 -5.78 -2.66 -6.50
N GLN A 118 -5.27 -1.46 -6.83
CA GLN A 118 -4.96 -0.48 -5.79
C GLN A 118 -6.23 -0.02 -5.05
N ASP A 119 -7.34 0.17 -5.77
CA ASP A 119 -8.63 0.52 -5.19
C ASP A 119 -9.12 -0.52 -4.16
N ASP A 120 -8.95 -1.81 -4.46
CA ASP A 120 -9.32 -2.89 -3.51
C ASP A 120 -8.43 -2.86 -2.27
N VAL A 121 -7.14 -2.61 -2.44
CA VAL A 121 -6.20 -2.49 -1.32
C VAL A 121 -6.56 -1.30 -0.45
N ASP A 122 -6.81 -0.14 -1.06
CA ASP A 122 -7.19 1.08 -0.34
C ASP A 122 -8.48 0.86 0.46
N LEU A 123 -9.46 0.12 -0.08
CA LEU A 123 -10.68 -0.23 0.63
C LEU A 123 -10.41 -1.09 1.88
N PHE A 124 -9.49 -2.06 1.81
CA PHE A 124 -9.07 -2.84 2.98
C PHE A 124 -8.37 -1.97 4.04
N LEU A 125 -7.56 -1.00 3.61
CA LEU A 125 -6.84 -0.09 4.53
C LEU A 125 -7.79 0.92 5.17
N ASP A 126 -8.78 1.41 4.43
CA ASP A 126 -9.85 2.26 4.94
C ASP A 126 -10.73 1.50 5.94
N TRP A 127 -11.10 0.26 5.65
CA TRP A 127 -11.82 -0.57 6.61
C TRP A 127 -11.03 -0.83 7.91
N ARG A 128 -9.70 -0.95 7.80
CA ARG A 128 -8.80 -0.98 8.97
C ARG A 128 -8.83 0.34 9.73
N ALA A 129 -8.83 1.47 9.02
CA ALA A 129 -8.95 2.82 9.55
C ALA A 129 -10.20 2.97 10.42
N ASP A 130 -11.33 2.52 9.88
CA ASP A 130 -12.66 2.66 10.45
C ASP A 130 -12.90 1.72 11.65
N GLY A 131 -11.94 0.86 11.95
CA GLY A 131 -11.98 -0.01 13.13
C GLY A 131 -12.56 -1.40 12.86
N LEU A 132 -12.49 -1.87 11.61
CA LEU A 132 -12.99 -3.19 11.17
C LEU A 132 -14.50 -3.33 11.42
N LEU A 133 -15.30 -2.34 11.01
CA LEU A 133 -16.74 -2.33 11.24
C LEU A 133 -17.43 -3.46 10.47
N GLU A 134 -18.38 -4.15 11.10
CA GLU A 134 -19.16 -5.18 10.41
C GLU A 134 -20.22 -4.55 9.48
N ASN A 135 -20.94 -3.55 10.00
CA ASN A 135 -22.10 -2.91 9.37
C ASN A 135 -22.02 -1.39 9.38
#